data_AF-A0A432QFL6-F1
#
_entry.id   AF-A0A432QFL6-F1
#
_cell.length_a   1.000
_cell.length_b   1.000
_cell.length_c   1.000
_cell.angle_alpha   90.00
_cell.angle_beta   90.00
_cell.angle_gamma   90.00
#
_symmetry.space_group_name_H-M   'P 1'
#
loop_
_entity.id
_entity.type
_entity.pdbx_description
1 polymer ?
#
loop_
_entity_poly.entity_id
_entity_poly.type
_entity_poly.pdbx_seq_one_letter_code
_entity_poly.pdbx_strand_id
1 'polypeptide(L)'
;MPHEHTNPDFHPELLLTILDGVVKQFSPIIDTSRVGYVGHSEGGGLIFYLAKDRPQWGTNGRFLFSLAAWWGFNLPETGNVDYPANTNMIIQMGDPTLDTGTDPRQNIDFLLHNNIPAKRKTYLYLPGDADHPATHRLSYSSTIDIGGQPNPNGIAYYNALQQVGLFRPLESLMRYSFEGDIQWKKIGLPDPGDANYNTMYTLNGITVLSTDDPMGNHDVPLPVEADLDINYLCRQHNNPRWKMCMPCDDTNRDQVWQQCNN
;
A
#
# COMPACT_ATOMS: atom_id res chain seq x y z
N MET A 1 -24.71 15.53 3.38
CA MET A 1 -23.37 16.03 3.03
C MET A 1 -22.41 15.33 3.98
N PRO A 2 -21.69 14.29 3.55
CA PRO A 2 -20.69 13.68 4.41
C PRO A 2 -19.56 14.71 4.57
N HIS A 3 -19.24 15.05 5.81
CA HIS A 3 -18.11 15.91 6.10
C HIS A 3 -16.85 15.17 5.66
N GLU A 4 -16.19 15.68 4.62
CA GLU A 4 -14.77 15.44 4.40
C GLU A 4 -14.06 15.85 5.69
N HIS A 5 -13.72 14.87 6.53
CA HIS A 5 -12.78 15.07 7.63
C HIS A 5 -11.38 15.15 7.02
N THR A 6 -11.15 16.13 6.15
CA THR A 6 -9.83 16.74 6.09
C THR A 6 -9.63 17.38 7.46
N ASN A 7 -8.58 16.99 8.19
CA ASN A 7 -8.05 17.87 9.22
C ASN A 7 -8.03 19.29 8.60
N PRO A 8 -8.75 20.29 9.14
CA PRO A 8 -8.88 21.58 8.48
C PRO A 8 -7.54 22.29 8.29
N ASP A 9 -6.50 21.83 8.98
CA ASP A 9 -5.11 22.30 8.85
C ASP A 9 -4.28 21.48 7.84
N PHE A 10 -4.82 20.40 7.28
CA PHE A 10 -4.12 19.57 6.29
C PHE A 10 -4.40 20.05 4.87
N HIS A 11 -3.37 20.67 4.29
CA HIS A 11 -3.38 21.30 2.96
C HIS A 11 -2.51 20.50 1.98
N PRO A 12 -3.01 19.42 1.35
CA PRO A 12 -2.21 18.61 0.43
C PRO A 12 -1.68 19.39 -0.79
N GLU A 13 -2.35 20.49 -1.16
CA GLU A 13 -1.91 21.46 -2.17
C GLU A 13 -0.63 22.21 -1.79
N LEU A 14 -0.39 22.42 -0.48
CA LEU A 14 0.84 23.02 0.00
C LEU A 14 2.02 22.08 -0.22
N LEU A 15 1.83 20.77 -0.01
CA LEU A 15 2.86 19.77 -0.26
C LEU A 15 3.25 19.74 -1.75
N LEU A 16 2.26 19.82 -2.64
CA LEU A 16 2.50 19.93 -4.08
C LEU A 16 3.33 21.17 -4.45
N THR A 17 3.02 22.32 -3.84
CA THR A 17 3.77 23.57 -4.02
C THR A 17 5.23 23.42 -3.53
N ILE A 18 5.43 22.78 -2.38
CA ILE A 18 6.76 22.50 -1.83
C ILE A 18 7.54 21.57 -2.77
N LEU A 19 6.91 20.49 -3.26
CA LEU A 19 7.54 19.54 -4.18
C LEU A 19 7.98 20.23 -5.48
N ASP A 20 7.12 21.06 -6.08
CA ASP A 20 7.47 21.82 -7.29
C ASP A 20 8.64 22.79 -7.01
N GLY A 21 8.67 23.41 -5.84
CA GLY A 21 9.78 24.25 -5.38
C GLY A 21 11.11 23.50 -5.27
N VAL A 22 11.10 22.32 -4.63
CA VAL A 22 12.28 21.45 -4.50
C VAL A 22 12.76 20.99 -5.87
N VAL A 23 11.86 20.50 -6.73
CA VAL A 23 12.21 20.09 -8.10
C VAL A 23 12.83 21.24 -8.88
N LYS A 24 12.27 22.44 -8.79
CA LYS A 24 12.81 23.63 -9.48
C LYS A 24 14.20 23.97 -8.96
N GLN A 25 14.38 24.00 -7.64
CA GLN A 25 15.66 24.35 -7.00
C GLN A 25 16.77 23.34 -7.29
N PHE A 26 16.43 22.05 -7.33
CA PHE A 26 17.39 20.95 -7.50
C PHE A 26 17.28 20.28 -8.88
N SER A 27 16.75 20.99 -9.88
CA SER A 27 16.56 20.48 -11.25
C SER A 27 17.81 19.90 -11.95
N PRO A 28 19.07 20.31 -11.64
CA PRO A 28 20.24 19.66 -12.22
C PRO A 28 20.47 18.22 -11.74
N ILE A 29 19.88 17.82 -10.61
CA ILE A 29 20.09 16.51 -10.00
C ILE A 29 18.81 15.69 -9.83
N ILE A 30 17.63 16.31 -9.90
CA ILE A 30 16.34 15.61 -9.84
C ILE A 30 15.84 15.34 -11.25
N ASP A 31 15.80 14.06 -11.62
CA ASP A 31 15.16 13.59 -12.85
C ASP A 31 13.67 13.33 -12.63
N THR A 32 12.81 14.29 -13.01
CA THR A 32 11.36 14.11 -12.92
C THR A 32 10.79 13.16 -13.96
N SER A 33 11.58 12.63 -14.89
CA SER A 33 11.14 11.54 -15.77
C SER A 33 11.14 10.19 -15.05
N ARG A 34 11.76 10.06 -13.87
CA ARG A 34 11.78 8.83 -13.05
C ARG A 34 11.36 9.16 -11.62
N VAL A 35 10.11 8.84 -11.26
CA VAL A 35 9.54 9.24 -9.97
C VAL A 35 8.90 8.05 -9.25
N GLY A 36 9.31 7.83 -8.00
CA GLY A 36 8.66 6.90 -7.08
C GLY A 36 7.94 7.67 -5.99
N TYR A 37 6.70 7.28 -5.70
CA TYR A 37 5.94 7.79 -4.56
C TYR A 37 5.86 6.70 -3.49
N VAL A 38 6.47 6.95 -2.34
CA VAL A 38 6.47 6.01 -1.21
C VAL A 38 5.82 6.69 -0.02
N GLY A 39 4.87 6.00 0.60
CA GLY A 39 4.11 6.56 1.71
C GLY A 39 3.72 5.51 2.72
N HIS A 40 3.69 5.90 3.99
CA HIS A 40 3.24 5.08 5.10
C HIS A 40 2.11 5.76 5.85
N SER A 41 1.12 5.01 6.35
CA SER A 41 0.00 5.56 7.12
C SER A 41 -0.69 6.69 6.34
N GLU A 42 -0.87 7.88 6.92
CA GLU A 42 -1.47 9.03 6.21
C GLU A 42 -0.73 9.35 4.90
N GLY A 43 0.59 9.21 4.90
CA GLY A 43 1.43 9.38 3.72
C GLY A 43 1.16 8.32 2.65
N GLY A 44 0.80 7.09 3.04
CA GLY A 44 0.43 6.00 2.13
C GLY A 44 -0.86 6.30 1.36
N GLY A 45 -1.78 7.05 1.98
CA GLY A 45 -2.96 7.60 1.34
C GLY A 45 -2.64 8.79 0.42
N LEU A 46 -1.76 9.67 0.89
CA LEU A 46 -1.41 10.91 0.21
C LEU A 46 -0.70 10.69 -1.13
N ILE A 47 0.13 9.65 -1.25
CA ILE A 47 0.85 9.39 -2.51
C ILE A 47 -0.08 9.18 -3.71
N PHE A 48 -1.28 8.66 -3.49
CA PHE A 48 -2.27 8.47 -4.55
C PHE A 48 -2.75 9.81 -5.13
N TYR A 49 -2.94 10.81 -4.26
CA TYR A 49 -3.28 12.17 -4.65
C TYR A 49 -2.10 12.86 -5.37
N LEU A 50 -0.89 12.78 -4.80
CA LEU A 50 0.30 13.42 -5.39
C LEU A 50 0.61 12.88 -6.79
N ALA A 51 0.50 11.57 -6.99
CA ALA A 51 0.74 10.94 -8.28
C ALA A 51 -0.33 11.26 -9.32
N LYS A 52 -1.59 11.42 -8.88
CA LYS A 52 -2.71 11.85 -9.72
C LYS A 52 -2.52 13.29 -10.19
N ASP A 53 -2.08 14.19 -9.31
CA ASP A 53 -1.93 15.62 -9.60
C ASP A 53 -0.69 15.97 -10.43
N ARG A 54 0.27 15.04 -10.56
CA ARG A 54 1.47 15.19 -11.40
C ARG A 54 1.54 14.11 -12.48
N PRO A 55 0.56 14.00 -13.41
CA PRO A 55 0.55 12.95 -14.43
C PRO A 55 1.73 13.03 -15.40
N GLN A 56 2.38 14.19 -15.51
CA GLN A 56 3.55 14.44 -16.35
C GLN A 56 4.89 13.98 -15.74
N TRP A 57 4.94 13.61 -14.46
CA TRP A 57 6.15 13.08 -13.83
C TRP A 57 6.31 11.58 -14.07
N GLY A 58 7.52 11.05 -13.99
CA GLY A 58 7.74 9.60 -14.14
C GLY A 58 7.46 9.07 -15.55
N THR A 59 7.60 9.86 -16.61
CA THR A 59 7.38 9.43 -18.00
C THR A 59 8.31 8.28 -18.44
N ASN A 60 9.51 8.19 -17.88
CA ASN A 60 10.48 7.12 -18.06
C ASN A 60 10.48 6.09 -16.92
N GLY A 61 9.50 6.16 -16.01
CA GLY A 61 9.38 5.23 -14.91
C GLY A 61 8.62 5.85 -13.74
N ARG A 62 7.56 5.17 -13.32
CA ARG A 62 6.73 5.58 -12.20
C ARG A 62 6.31 4.40 -11.35
N PHE A 63 6.40 4.56 -10.04
CA PHE A 63 5.76 3.62 -9.12
C PHE A 63 5.10 4.30 -7.92
N LEU A 64 4.13 3.58 -7.35
CA LEU A 64 3.47 3.86 -6.08
C LEU A 64 3.77 2.72 -5.12
N PHE A 65 4.29 3.02 -3.93
CA PHE A 65 4.48 2.06 -2.87
C PHE A 65 3.79 2.54 -1.61
N SER A 66 2.59 2.01 -1.38
CA SER A 66 1.76 2.37 -0.24
C SER A 66 1.93 1.33 0.86
N LEU A 67 2.21 1.79 2.08
CA LEU A 67 2.44 0.97 3.26
C LEU A 67 1.38 1.30 4.30
N ALA A 68 0.50 0.36 4.62
CA ALA A 68 -0.56 0.54 5.61
C ALA A 68 -1.26 1.90 5.44
N ALA A 69 -1.85 2.16 4.27
CA ALA A 69 -2.40 3.50 4.01
C ALA A 69 -3.53 3.80 4.99
N TRP A 70 -3.41 4.96 5.63
CA TRP A 70 -4.50 5.58 6.37
C TRP A 70 -5.15 6.60 5.43
N TRP A 71 -6.41 6.34 5.06
CA TRP A 71 -7.22 7.25 4.26
C TRP A 71 -6.74 7.44 2.80
N GLY A 72 -7.55 8.09 1.95
CA GLY A 72 -7.10 8.66 0.67
C GLY A 72 -7.71 10.04 0.48
N PHE A 73 -6.87 11.08 0.50
CA PHE A 73 -7.30 12.47 0.43
C PHE A 73 -7.79 12.83 -0.97
N ASN A 74 -8.93 13.53 -1.07
CA ASN A 74 -9.46 14.10 -2.32
C ASN A 74 -9.57 13.09 -3.48
N LEU A 75 -9.75 11.80 -3.18
CA LEU A 75 -10.03 10.79 -4.18
C LEU A 75 -11.56 10.65 -4.32
N PRO A 76 -12.09 10.57 -5.55
CA PRO A 76 -13.52 10.46 -5.76
C PRO A 76 -14.11 9.27 -5.01
N GLU A 77 -15.23 9.46 -4.30
CA GLU A 77 -15.97 8.36 -3.66
C GLU A 77 -16.41 7.29 -4.67
N THR A 78 -16.50 7.63 -5.96
CA THR A 78 -17.08 6.81 -7.04
C THR A 78 -16.05 6.20 -8.01
N GLY A 79 -14.82 5.95 -7.54
CA GLY A 79 -14.21 4.66 -7.90
C GLY A 79 -13.53 4.52 -9.26
N ASN A 80 -12.81 5.53 -9.76
CA ASN A 80 -11.66 5.27 -10.65
C ASN A 80 -10.66 6.42 -10.55
N VAL A 81 -9.42 6.10 -10.15
CA VAL A 81 -8.30 7.03 -10.27
C VAL A 81 -7.48 6.69 -11.49
N ASP A 82 -7.41 7.65 -12.42
CA ASP A 82 -6.57 7.51 -13.61
C ASP A 82 -5.12 7.87 -13.30
N TYR A 83 -4.24 6.91 -13.54
CA TYR A 83 -2.81 7.07 -13.56
C TYR A 83 -2.26 6.83 -14.97
N PRO A 84 -1.08 7.35 -15.31
CA PRO A 84 -0.40 7.00 -16.56
C PRO A 84 -0.17 5.49 -16.67
N ALA A 85 -0.30 4.94 -17.87
CA ALA A 85 -0.24 3.49 -18.12
C ALA A 85 1.10 2.81 -17.75
N ASN A 86 2.16 3.60 -17.55
CA ASN A 86 3.46 3.12 -17.09
C ASN A 86 3.59 3.08 -15.55
N THR A 87 2.52 3.33 -14.80
CA THR A 87 2.52 3.25 -13.35
C THR A 87 2.61 1.80 -12.89
N ASN A 88 3.52 1.53 -11.95
CA ASN A 88 3.60 0.29 -11.19
C ASN A 88 3.13 0.55 -9.75
N MET A 89 2.49 -0.41 -9.08
CA MET A 89 1.92 -0.18 -7.76
C MET A 89 2.03 -1.39 -6.84
N ILE A 90 2.53 -1.18 -5.64
CA ILE A 90 2.38 -2.15 -4.55
C ILE A 90 1.59 -1.45 -3.43
N ILE A 91 0.54 -2.11 -2.98
CA ILE A 91 -0.17 -1.77 -1.74
C ILE A 91 0.18 -2.85 -0.74
N GLN A 92 0.92 -2.50 0.30
CA GLN A 92 1.37 -3.44 1.32
C GLN A 92 0.59 -3.22 2.61
N MET A 93 0.12 -4.32 3.18
CA MET A 93 -0.63 -4.33 4.44
C MET A 93 -0.08 -5.39 5.40
N GLY A 94 -0.11 -5.05 6.68
CA GLY A 94 0.18 -5.99 7.77
C GLY A 94 -1.01 -6.90 8.09
N ASP A 95 -0.84 -7.76 9.09
CA ASP A 95 -1.97 -8.48 9.70
C ASP A 95 -2.95 -7.50 10.36
N PRO A 96 -4.24 -7.47 9.96
CA PRO A 96 -5.21 -6.54 10.52
C PRO A 96 -5.45 -6.71 12.03
N THR A 97 -5.16 -7.88 12.60
CA THR A 97 -5.24 -8.13 14.05
C THR A 97 -4.09 -7.48 14.82
N LEU A 98 -2.97 -7.21 14.14
CA LEU A 98 -1.79 -6.54 14.69
C LEU A 98 -1.73 -5.06 14.26
N ASP A 99 -2.31 -4.74 13.11
CA ASP A 99 -2.39 -3.42 12.51
C ASP A 99 -3.83 -2.88 12.49
N THR A 100 -4.34 -2.57 13.68
CA THR A 100 -5.71 -2.05 13.87
C THR A 100 -5.84 -0.55 13.56
N GLY A 101 -4.72 0.13 13.28
CA GLY A 101 -4.68 1.56 13.00
C GLY A 101 -5.18 1.93 11.60
N THR A 102 -5.27 0.95 10.71
CA THR A 102 -5.69 1.11 9.32
C THR A 102 -6.70 0.04 8.95
N ASP A 103 -7.59 0.35 8.00
CA ASP A 103 -8.56 -0.61 7.48
C ASP A 103 -8.07 -1.17 6.13
N PRO A 104 -7.72 -2.46 6.04
CA PRO A 104 -7.27 -3.08 4.80
C PRO A 104 -8.26 -2.92 3.64
N ARG A 105 -9.56 -2.80 3.91
CA ARG A 105 -10.59 -2.63 2.86
C ARG A 105 -10.40 -1.33 2.08
N GLN A 106 -9.90 -0.28 2.72
CA GLN A 106 -9.58 0.98 2.04
C GLN A 106 -8.41 0.82 1.05
N ASN A 107 -7.43 0.02 1.43
CA ASN A 107 -6.26 -0.29 0.64
C ASN A 107 -6.61 -1.21 -0.55
N ILE A 108 -7.46 -2.21 -0.30
CA ILE A 108 -8.04 -3.06 -1.35
C ILE A 108 -8.86 -2.22 -2.33
N ASP A 109 -9.67 -1.28 -1.84
CA ASP A 109 -10.40 -0.36 -2.72
C ASP A 109 -9.46 0.41 -3.66
N PHE A 110 -8.35 0.96 -3.15
CA PHE A 110 -7.37 1.64 -4.00
C PHE A 110 -6.77 0.71 -5.05
N LEU A 111 -6.52 -0.56 -4.71
CA LEU A 111 -6.02 -1.55 -5.67
C LEU A 111 -7.02 -1.79 -6.80
N LEU A 112 -8.30 -1.92 -6.47
CA LEU A 112 -9.36 -2.33 -7.40
C LEU A 112 -9.86 -1.18 -8.28
N HIS A 113 -9.96 0.04 -7.73
CA HIS A 113 -10.61 1.19 -8.39
C HIS A 113 -9.62 2.18 -9.01
N ASN A 114 -8.84 1.69 -9.97
CA ASN A 114 -7.91 2.48 -10.78
C ASN A 114 -7.70 1.85 -12.17
N ASN A 115 -7.11 2.61 -13.09
CA ASN A 115 -6.81 2.15 -14.45
C ASN A 115 -5.46 1.42 -14.62
N ILE A 116 -4.73 1.14 -13.53
CA ILE A 116 -3.43 0.44 -13.58
C ILE A 116 -3.70 -1.04 -13.91
N PRO A 117 -3.08 -1.60 -14.96
CA PRO A 117 -3.26 -3.01 -15.32
C PRO A 117 -2.84 -3.97 -14.20
N ALA A 118 -3.56 -5.08 -14.04
CA ALA A 118 -3.27 -6.11 -13.02
C ALA A 118 -1.79 -6.53 -12.97
N LYS A 119 -1.15 -6.79 -14.12
CA LYS A 119 0.29 -7.12 -14.22
C LYS A 119 1.27 -6.04 -13.71
N ARG A 120 0.78 -4.86 -13.35
CA ARG A 120 1.54 -3.72 -12.85
C ARG A 120 1.11 -3.32 -11.44
N LYS A 121 0.18 -4.04 -10.81
CA LYS A 121 -0.24 -3.78 -9.44
C LYS A 121 -0.37 -5.06 -8.63
N THR A 122 -0.03 -5.00 -7.36
CA THR A 122 -0.32 -6.10 -6.43
C THR A 122 -0.66 -5.55 -5.06
N TYR A 123 -1.49 -6.31 -4.35
CA TYR A 123 -1.54 -6.31 -2.91
C TYR A 123 -0.39 -7.18 -2.39
N LEU A 124 0.37 -6.68 -1.42
CA LEU A 124 1.42 -7.41 -0.72
C LEU A 124 0.99 -7.57 0.74
N TYR A 125 0.53 -8.76 1.09
CA TYR A 125 0.20 -9.10 2.46
C TYR A 125 1.46 -9.56 3.21
N LEU A 126 1.72 -8.93 4.34
CA LEU A 126 2.85 -9.19 5.21
C LEU A 126 2.31 -9.57 6.60
N PRO A 127 2.06 -10.85 6.90
CA PRO A 127 1.49 -11.27 8.19
C PRO A 127 2.42 -10.96 9.37
N GLY A 128 3.73 -10.94 9.13
CA GLY A 128 4.71 -10.98 10.21
C GLY A 128 4.70 -12.31 10.94
N ASP A 129 5.40 -12.37 12.06
CA ASP A 129 5.42 -13.50 12.98
C ASP A 129 5.62 -13.03 14.43
N ALA A 130 5.67 -13.98 15.38
CA ALA A 130 5.83 -13.67 16.80
C ALA A 130 7.14 -12.92 17.12
N ASP A 131 8.20 -13.20 16.36
CA ASP A 131 9.51 -12.57 16.50
C ASP A 131 9.60 -11.27 15.68
N HIS A 132 8.74 -11.10 14.66
CA HIS A 132 8.72 -9.99 13.71
C HIS A 132 7.28 -9.55 13.37
N PRO A 133 6.57 -8.87 14.29
CA PRO A 133 5.19 -8.47 14.04
C PRO A 133 5.10 -7.39 12.95
N ALA A 134 4.21 -7.57 11.98
CA ALA A 134 3.99 -6.63 10.88
C ALA A 134 2.88 -5.64 11.23
N THR A 135 3.23 -4.62 12.02
CA THR A 135 2.26 -3.59 12.49
C THR A 135 2.54 -2.22 11.86
N HIS A 136 1.54 -1.36 11.68
CA HIS A 136 1.72 0.05 11.27
C HIS A 136 2.66 0.85 12.19
N ARG A 137 2.87 0.37 13.42
CA ARG A 137 3.84 0.97 14.33
C ARG A 137 5.13 0.19 14.18
N LEU A 138 6.12 0.81 13.54
CA LEU A 138 7.50 0.46 13.84
C LEU A 138 7.66 0.76 15.33
N SER A 139 7.57 -0.27 16.18
CA SER A 139 7.67 -0.05 17.62
C SER A 139 9.00 0.63 17.89
N TYR A 140 8.99 1.76 18.61
CA TYR A 140 10.21 2.38 19.11
C TYR A 140 11.10 1.39 19.90
N SER A 141 10.50 0.28 20.37
CA SER A 141 11.16 -0.81 21.10
C SER A 141 11.50 -2.03 20.25
N SER A 142 11.37 -2.00 18.91
CA SER A 142 11.67 -3.16 18.06
C SER A 142 13.17 -3.43 18.02
N THR A 143 13.68 -4.15 19.01
CA THR A 143 15.04 -4.69 19.06
C THR A 143 15.08 -5.96 18.24
N ILE A 144 15.12 -5.84 16.91
CA ILE A 144 15.36 -7.02 16.10
C ILE A 144 16.52 -6.74 15.15
N ASP A 145 17.38 -7.74 15.12
CA ASP A 145 18.78 -7.71 14.78
C ASP A 145 18.98 -8.21 13.35
N ILE A 146 19.63 -7.40 12.50
CA ILE A 146 20.22 -7.92 11.24
C ILE A 146 21.61 -8.45 11.57
N GLY A 147 21.68 -9.68 12.08
CA GLY A 147 22.94 -10.41 12.07
C GLY A 147 23.84 -10.27 13.31
N GLY A 148 23.27 -10.33 14.50
CA GLY A 148 23.96 -10.78 15.70
C GLY A 148 24.77 -9.74 16.45
N GLN A 149 24.47 -8.44 16.38
CA GLN A 149 25.19 -7.44 17.18
C GLN A 149 24.22 -6.52 17.94
N PRO A 150 24.13 -6.64 19.28
CA PRO A 150 23.40 -5.68 20.10
C PRO A 150 24.06 -4.30 19.99
N ASN A 151 23.27 -3.29 19.61
CA ASN A 151 23.71 -1.91 19.67
C ASN A 151 23.75 -1.43 21.15
N PRO A 152 24.88 -0.91 21.66
CA PRO A 152 24.97 -0.36 23.02
C PRO A 152 24.10 0.90 23.26
N ASN A 153 23.53 1.50 22.21
CA ASN A 153 22.74 2.74 22.29
C ASN A 153 21.22 2.55 22.11
N GLY A 154 20.72 1.31 22.04
CA GLY A 154 19.28 1.06 21.95
C GLY A 154 18.59 1.52 20.65
N ILE A 155 19.35 1.79 19.58
CA ILE A 155 18.76 2.09 18.25
C ILE A 155 18.46 0.76 17.57
N ALA A 156 17.20 0.56 17.21
CA ALA A 156 16.71 -0.57 16.44
C ALA A 156 17.49 -0.72 15.12
N TYR A 157 18.04 -1.91 14.87
CA TYR A 157 18.39 -2.30 13.51
C TYR A 157 17.11 -2.56 12.72
N TYR A 158 17.19 -2.52 11.39
CA TYR A 158 16.10 -3.07 10.61
C TYR A 158 15.94 -4.57 10.97
N ASN A 159 14.77 -5.16 10.85
CA ASN A 159 14.61 -6.59 11.08
C ASN A 159 14.53 -7.34 9.75
N ALA A 160 14.61 -8.68 9.79
CA ALA A 160 14.50 -9.49 8.57
C ALA A 160 13.21 -9.16 7.79
N LEU A 161 12.12 -8.87 8.52
CA LEU A 161 10.85 -8.40 7.96
C LEU A 161 10.97 -7.08 7.19
N GLN A 162 11.74 -6.10 7.67
CA GLN A 162 11.99 -4.85 6.94
C GLN A 162 12.92 -5.06 5.74
N GLN A 163 13.94 -5.90 5.85
CA GLN A 163 14.81 -6.22 4.71
C GLN A 163 14.05 -6.92 3.59
N VAL A 164 13.25 -7.91 3.95
CA VAL A 164 12.56 -8.78 3.00
C VAL A 164 11.20 -8.23 2.61
N GLY A 165 10.38 -7.87 3.58
CA GLY A 165 9.00 -7.46 3.38
C GLY A 165 8.85 -6.00 2.95
N LEU A 166 9.85 -5.14 3.16
CA LEU A 166 9.79 -3.72 2.77
C LEU A 166 10.80 -3.38 1.67
N PHE A 167 12.11 -3.58 1.93
CA PHE A 167 13.13 -3.08 1.01
C PHE A 167 13.21 -3.84 -0.31
N ARG A 168 13.01 -5.16 -0.30
CA ARG A 168 13.03 -5.94 -1.55
C ARG A 168 11.86 -5.62 -2.49
N PRO A 169 10.60 -5.51 -2.03
CA PRO A 169 9.49 -5.03 -2.87
C PRO A 169 9.72 -3.61 -3.41
N LEU A 170 10.26 -2.70 -2.58
CA LEU A 170 10.63 -1.35 -3.02
C LEU A 170 11.73 -1.37 -4.08
N GLU A 171 12.83 -2.10 -3.84
CA GLU A 171 13.90 -2.24 -4.81
C GLU A 171 13.38 -2.86 -6.11
N SER A 172 12.52 -3.87 -6.02
CA SER A 172 11.81 -4.44 -7.18
C SER A 172 11.07 -3.37 -7.98
N LEU A 173 10.29 -2.50 -7.33
CA LEU A 173 9.62 -1.38 -8.00
C LEU A 173 10.60 -0.40 -8.63
N MET A 174 11.67 -0.04 -7.94
CA MET A 174 12.69 0.89 -8.44
C MET A 174 13.37 0.33 -9.69
N ARG A 175 13.92 -0.89 -9.58
CA ARG A 175 14.62 -1.60 -10.66
C ARG A 175 13.71 -1.81 -11.87
N TYR A 176 12.50 -2.31 -11.65
CA TYR A 176 11.59 -2.54 -12.76
C TYR A 176 11.11 -1.24 -13.40
N SER A 177 10.72 -0.25 -12.59
CA SER A 177 10.13 0.98 -13.12
C SER A 177 11.15 1.89 -13.81
N PHE A 178 12.38 1.94 -13.30
CA PHE A 178 13.41 2.86 -13.80
C PHE A 178 14.39 2.22 -14.77
N GLU A 179 14.64 0.91 -14.64
CA GLU A 179 15.65 0.18 -15.42
C GLU A 179 15.02 -0.88 -16.34
N GLY A 180 13.74 -1.20 -16.16
CA GLY A 180 13.07 -2.25 -16.93
C GLY A 180 13.48 -3.67 -16.52
N ASP A 181 14.07 -3.84 -15.33
CA ASP A 181 14.59 -5.12 -14.88
C ASP A 181 13.47 -6.11 -14.53
N ILE A 182 13.22 -7.05 -15.45
CA ILE A 182 12.18 -8.06 -15.33
C ILE A 182 12.49 -9.16 -14.30
N GLN A 183 13.76 -9.34 -13.91
CA GLN A 183 14.11 -10.33 -12.88
C GLN A 183 13.72 -9.80 -11.51
N TRP A 184 14.03 -8.52 -11.26
CA TRP A 184 13.63 -7.84 -10.02
C TRP A 184 12.12 -7.68 -9.90
N LYS A 185 11.42 -7.43 -11.02
CA LYS A 185 9.95 -7.35 -11.05
C LYS A 185 9.28 -8.50 -10.30
N LYS A 186 9.74 -9.73 -10.47
CA LYS A 186 9.13 -10.95 -9.90
C LYS A 186 9.11 -10.99 -8.37
N ILE A 187 9.92 -10.16 -7.72
CA ILE A 187 10.03 -10.13 -6.26
C ILE A 187 8.87 -9.32 -5.65
N GLY A 188 8.48 -8.20 -6.28
CA GLY A 188 7.42 -7.32 -5.77
C GLY A 188 6.17 -7.22 -6.64
N LEU A 189 6.21 -7.64 -7.90
CA LEU A 189 5.10 -7.63 -8.86
C LEU A 189 5.11 -8.91 -9.71
N PRO A 190 4.94 -10.10 -9.09
CA PRO A 190 4.91 -11.36 -9.82
C PRO A 190 3.74 -11.39 -10.81
N ASP A 191 3.95 -11.99 -11.98
CA ASP A 191 2.89 -12.21 -12.98
C ASP A 191 2.15 -13.52 -12.73
N PRO A 192 0.91 -13.68 -13.24
CA PRO A 192 0.27 -14.99 -13.34
C PRO A 192 1.20 -16.03 -13.98
N GLY A 193 1.54 -17.07 -13.21
CA GLY A 193 2.47 -18.14 -13.60
C GLY A 193 3.86 -18.05 -12.97
N ASP A 194 4.23 -16.93 -12.33
CA ASP A 194 5.38 -16.90 -11.43
C ASP A 194 5.07 -17.70 -10.16
N ALA A 195 6.08 -18.38 -9.60
CA ALA A 195 5.92 -19.26 -8.44
C ALA A 195 5.40 -18.55 -7.17
N ASN A 196 5.54 -17.22 -7.11
CA ASN A 196 5.21 -16.39 -5.96
C ASN A 196 3.89 -15.61 -6.14
N TYR A 197 3.16 -15.85 -7.24
CA TYR A 197 1.88 -15.20 -7.52
C TYR A 197 0.73 -15.95 -6.84
N ASN A 198 -0.13 -15.22 -6.11
CA ASN A 198 -1.33 -15.73 -5.42
C ASN A 198 -1.08 -16.87 -4.42
N THR A 199 0.15 -17.03 -3.94
CA THR A 199 0.52 -18.02 -2.93
C THR A 199 1.33 -17.35 -1.84
N MET A 200 1.15 -17.80 -0.59
CA MET A 200 2.11 -17.50 0.46
C MET A 200 3.47 -18.09 0.07
N TYR A 201 4.53 -17.30 0.19
CA TYR A 201 5.91 -17.74 -0.03
C TYR A 201 6.83 -17.18 1.04
N THR A 202 7.90 -17.92 1.33
CA THR A 202 8.91 -17.51 2.32
C THR A 202 10.15 -17.00 1.60
N LEU A 203 10.54 -15.77 1.91
CA LEU A 203 11.79 -15.19 1.44
C LEU A 203 12.68 -14.93 2.66
N ASN A 204 13.83 -15.61 2.73
CA ASN A 204 14.77 -15.53 3.86
C ASN A 204 14.09 -15.65 5.25
N GLY A 205 13.16 -16.60 5.40
CA GLY A 205 12.45 -16.84 6.67
C GLY A 205 11.24 -15.95 6.92
N ILE A 206 10.98 -14.95 6.07
CA ILE A 206 9.81 -14.07 6.18
C ILE A 206 8.74 -14.52 5.19
N THR A 207 7.55 -14.77 5.70
CA THR A 207 6.40 -15.17 4.89
C THR A 207 5.67 -13.93 4.36
N VAL A 208 5.35 -13.96 3.07
CA VAL A 208 4.67 -12.88 2.34
C VAL A 208 3.68 -13.48 1.34
N LEU A 209 2.70 -12.70 0.92
CA LEU A 209 1.81 -13.03 -0.19
C LEU A 209 1.65 -11.84 -1.12
N SER A 210 1.78 -12.09 -2.42
CA SER A 210 1.48 -11.13 -3.47
C SER A 210 0.25 -11.59 -4.25
N THR A 211 -0.78 -10.75 -4.32
CA THR A 211 -2.01 -11.03 -5.07
C THR A 211 -2.60 -9.79 -5.71
N ASP A 212 -3.15 -9.90 -6.91
CA ASP A 212 -3.98 -8.85 -7.53
C ASP A 212 -5.48 -9.02 -7.20
N ASP A 213 -5.85 -10.15 -6.59
CA ASP A 213 -7.18 -10.46 -6.07
C ASP A 213 -7.13 -10.76 -4.56
N PRO A 214 -6.96 -9.73 -3.70
CA PRO A 214 -6.95 -9.93 -2.25
C PRO A 214 -8.32 -10.34 -1.67
N MET A 215 -9.41 -10.25 -2.44
CA MET A 215 -10.76 -10.60 -1.96
C MET A 215 -11.10 -12.06 -2.21
N GLY A 216 -10.69 -12.62 -3.37
CA GLY A 216 -10.83 -14.04 -3.69
C GLY A 216 -9.72 -14.92 -3.09
N ASN A 217 -8.61 -14.34 -2.65
CA ASN A 217 -7.51 -15.10 -2.04
C ASN A 217 -7.77 -15.38 -0.54
N HIS A 218 -7.95 -16.65 -0.19
CA HIS A 218 -8.22 -17.09 1.18
C HIS A 218 -7.07 -16.88 2.17
N ASP A 219 -5.85 -16.64 1.68
CA ASP A 219 -4.67 -16.38 2.51
C ASP A 219 -4.55 -14.90 2.93
N VAL A 220 -5.33 -13.99 2.31
CA VAL A 220 -5.46 -12.60 2.79
C VAL A 220 -6.56 -12.57 3.86
N PRO A 221 -6.24 -12.32 5.13
CA PRO A 221 -7.28 -12.16 6.14
C PRO A 221 -8.08 -10.89 5.85
N LEU A 222 -9.39 -11.07 5.67
CA LEU A 222 -10.31 -9.94 5.69
C LEU A 222 -10.50 -9.49 7.14
N PRO A 223 -10.54 -8.17 7.40
CA PRO A 223 -10.71 -7.68 8.76
C PRO A 223 -12.06 -8.14 9.32
N VAL A 224 -12.04 -8.73 10.52
CA VAL A 224 -13.25 -8.97 11.29
C VAL A 224 -13.66 -7.64 11.92
N GLU A 225 -14.93 -7.25 11.77
CA GLU A 225 -15.39 -5.93 12.26
C GLU A 225 -15.14 -5.71 13.75
N ALA A 226 -15.09 -6.78 14.56
CA ALA A 226 -14.80 -6.72 15.98
C ALA A 226 -13.35 -6.29 16.31
N ASP A 227 -12.42 -6.48 15.39
CA ASP A 227 -10.98 -6.22 15.59
C ASP A 227 -10.56 -4.83 15.08
N LEU A 228 -11.47 -4.12 14.40
CA LEU A 228 -11.22 -2.80 13.85
C LEU A 228 -11.39 -1.69 14.89
N ASP A 229 -10.59 -0.62 14.75
CA ASP A 229 -10.82 0.62 15.47
C ASP A 229 -12.25 1.13 15.26
N ILE A 230 -12.82 1.78 16.28
CA ILE A 230 -14.21 2.26 16.26
C ILE A 230 -14.51 3.17 15.08
N ASN A 231 -13.51 3.84 14.50
CA ASN A 231 -13.68 4.70 13.32
C ASN A 231 -13.83 3.93 11.99
N TYR A 232 -13.59 2.62 11.96
CA TYR A 232 -13.66 1.77 10.76
C TYR A 232 -14.81 0.77 10.78
N LEU A 233 -15.66 0.79 11.80
CA LEU A 233 -16.83 -0.09 11.83
C LEU A 233 -17.80 0.28 10.71
N CYS A 234 -18.51 -0.70 10.18
CA CYS A 234 -19.38 -0.51 9.01
C CYS A 234 -20.61 0.35 9.32
N ARG A 235 -21.05 0.29 10.57
CA ARG A 235 -22.16 1.10 11.10
C ARG A 235 -21.80 2.57 11.37
N GLN A 236 -20.55 2.97 11.18
CA GLN A 236 -20.10 4.31 11.58
C GLN A 236 -20.21 5.27 10.42
N HIS A 237 -20.97 6.35 10.62
CA HIS A 237 -21.20 7.38 9.60
C HIS A 237 -19.91 8.12 9.17
N ASN A 238 -18.86 8.06 9.99
CA ASN A 238 -17.55 8.63 9.69
C ASN A 238 -16.57 7.64 9.03
N ASN A 239 -16.96 6.39 8.79
CA ASN A 239 -16.14 5.46 8.00
C ASN A 239 -16.21 5.89 6.53
N PRO A 240 -15.13 6.43 5.93
CA PRO A 240 -15.15 6.97 4.56
C PRO A 240 -15.45 5.90 3.51
N ARG A 241 -15.25 4.63 3.85
CA ARG A 241 -15.47 3.48 2.97
C ARG A 241 -16.50 2.54 3.57
N TRP A 242 -17.48 3.05 4.33
CA TRP A 242 -18.63 2.28 4.83
C TRP A 242 -19.40 1.56 3.70
N LYS A 243 -19.29 2.04 2.45
CA LYS A 243 -19.83 1.36 1.25
C LYS A 243 -19.08 0.06 0.90
N MET A 244 -17.79 -0.05 1.23
CA MET A 244 -16.99 -1.30 1.17
C MET A 244 -17.34 -2.30 2.27
N CYS A 245 -18.25 -1.91 3.16
CA CYS A 245 -18.52 -2.52 4.44
C CYS A 245 -19.86 -3.26 4.46
N MET A 246 -20.60 -3.26 3.33
CA MET A 246 -21.91 -3.88 3.26
C MET A 246 -21.81 -5.40 3.49
N PRO A 247 -22.48 -5.95 4.51
CA PRO A 247 -22.51 -7.37 4.74
C PRO A 247 -23.38 -8.03 3.68
N CYS A 248 -22.75 -8.89 2.89
CA CYS A 248 -23.40 -9.94 2.14
C CYS A 248 -23.91 -10.95 3.16
N ASP A 249 -25.20 -10.95 3.45
CA ASP A 249 -25.90 -12.07 4.07
C ASP A 249 -26.03 -13.28 3.13
N ASP A 250 -25.31 -13.30 2.00
CA ASP A 250 -25.40 -14.34 0.99
C ASP A 250 -24.10 -15.13 0.83
N THR A 251 -24.23 -16.45 0.96
CA THR A 251 -23.17 -17.46 1.08
C THR A 251 -22.32 -17.70 -0.17
N ASN A 252 -22.31 -16.76 -1.13
CA ASN A 252 -21.61 -16.92 -2.41
C ASN A 252 -20.61 -15.78 -2.63
N ARG A 253 -19.47 -15.87 -1.93
CA ARG A 253 -18.35 -14.89 -1.87
C ARG A 253 -17.95 -14.28 -3.22
N ASP A 254 -18.09 -15.01 -4.33
CA ASP A 254 -17.64 -14.57 -5.65
C ASP A 254 -18.63 -13.67 -6.41
N GLN A 255 -19.91 -13.61 -5.99
CA GLN A 255 -20.96 -12.88 -6.73
C GLN A 255 -21.40 -11.57 -6.07
N VAL A 256 -21.16 -11.38 -4.77
CA VAL A 256 -21.86 -10.31 -4.05
C VAL A 256 -21.23 -8.93 -4.26
N TRP A 257 -19.93 -8.86 -4.59
CA TRP A 257 -19.29 -7.57 -4.88
C TRP A 257 -19.78 -6.93 -6.18
N GLN A 258 -20.12 -7.73 -7.21
CA GLN A 258 -20.66 -7.21 -8.46
C GLN A 258 -22.10 -6.69 -8.34
N GLN A 259 -22.84 -7.10 -7.31
CA GLN A 259 -24.24 -6.71 -7.11
C GLN A 259 -24.40 -5.42 -6.28
N CYS A 260 -23.43 -5.08 -5.42
CA CYS A 260 -23.52 -3.88 -4.57
C CYS A 260 -23.01 -2.59 -5.24
N ASN A 261 -22.39 -2.66 -6.42
CA ASN A 261 -21.75 -1.52 -7.09
C ASN A 261 -22.21 -1.30 -8.55
N ASN A 262 -23.42 -1.76 -8.92
CA ASN A 262 -24.13 -1.32 -10.12
C ASN A 262 -25.25 -0.34 -9.78
#